data_AF-A0A1L9TS01-F1
#
_entry.id   AF-A0A1L9TS01-F1
#
_cell.length_a   1.000
_cell.length_b   1.000
_cell.length_c   1.000
_cell.angle_alpha   90.00
_cell.angle_beta   90.00
_cell.angle_gamma   90.00
#
_symmetry.space_group_name_H-M   'P 1'
#
loop_
_entity.id
_entity.type
_entity.pdbx_description
1 polymer ?
#
loop_
_entity_poly.entity_id
_entity_poly.type
_entity_poly.pdbx_seq_one_letter_code
_entity_poly.pdbx_strand_id
1 'polypeptide(L)'
;MSILATLKTIKSDLHQREIAAHTIRASALDGWAGINSDRTDRNGFVHGGDILGDISIISLMDTVDTEKALIWKGVFRRNYYVSFTTCTTSNRLGQADERLVEIFNIYANTQVLHRLKRPEAADTVTKVQSCCLKIFEASLTNGNDIFENPFFLGPYKTAVALHYS
;
A
#
# COMPACT_ATOMS: atom_id res chain seq x y z
N MET A 1 21.20 -28.03 21.87
CA MET A 1 20.54 -26.71 21.87
C MET A 1 19.12 -26.91 22.42
N SER A 2 18.66 -26.11 23.39
CA SER A 2 17.32 -26.28 24.01
C SER A 2 16.23 -25.64 23.14
N ILE A 3 15.04 -26.25 23.09
CA ILE A 3 13.85 -25.72 22.38
C ILE A 3 13.57 -24.27 22.79
N LEU A 4 13.74 -23.94 24.08
CA LEU A 4 13.54 -22.58 24.59
C LEU A 4 14.55 -21.58 24.03
N ALA A 5 15.80 -22.01 23.80
CA ALA A 5 16.83 -21.17 23.20
C ALA A 5 16.54 -20.92 21.71
N THR A 6 16.10 -21.95 20.98
CA THR A 6 15.70 -21.83 19.58
C THR A 6 14.51 -20.88 19.40
N LEU A 7 13.49 -20.97 20.25
CA LEU A 7 12.34 -20.05 20.20
C LEU A 7 12.72 -18.60 20.48
N LYS A 8 13.66 -18.35 21.41
CA LYS A 8 14.18 -16.99 21.67
C LYS A 8 14.92 -16.43 20.45
N THR A 9 15.75 -17.23 19.79
CA THR A 9 16.45 -16.81 18.57
C THR A 9 15.47 -16.49 17.46
N ILE A 10 14.49 -17.36 17.18
CA ILE A 10 13.47 -17.12 16.15
C ILE A 10 12.70 -15.82 16.42
N LYS A 11 12.28 -15.58 17.67
CA LYS A 11 11.58 -14.36 18.06
C LYS A 11 12.44 -13.11 17.83
N SER A 12 13.72 -13.19 18.20
CA SER A 12 14.67 -12.08 17.99
C SER A 12 14.87 -11.79 16.50
N ASP A 13 15.04 -12.82 15.69
CA ASP A 13 15.24 -12.68 14.24
C ASP A 13 14.00 -12.09 13.55
N LEU A 14 12.81 -12.53 13.95
CA LEU A 14 11.54 -11.96 13.46
C LEU A 14 11.44 -10.48 13.82
N HIS A 15 11.74 -10.13 15.06
CA HIS A 15 11.68 -8.73 15.51
C HIS A 15 12.67 -7.83 14.74
N GLN A 16 13.89 -8.30 14.49
CA GLN A 16 14.86 -7.56 13.68
C GLN A 16 14.39 -7.36 12.24
N ARG A 17 13.73 -8.37 11.64
CA ARG A 17 13.13 -8.26 10.31
C ARG A 17 11.99 -7.24 10.27
N GLU A 18 11.15 -7.21 11.30
CA GLU A 18 10.07 -6.21 11.43
C GLU A 18 10.64 -4.79 11.52
N ILE A 19 11.65 -4.56 12.36
CA ILE A 19 12.33 -3.26 12.46
C ILE A 19 12.92 -2.83 11.11
N ALA A 20 13.59 -3.74 10.41
CA ALA A 20 14.15 -3.46 9.10
C ALA A 20 13.05 -3.11 8.09
N ALA A 21 11.97 -3.89 8.03
CA ALA A 21 10.82 -3.62 7.16
C ALA A 21 10.18 -2.27 7.46
N HIS A 22 9.98 -1.93 8.74
CA HIS A 22 9.44 -0.64 9.16
C HIS A 22 10.34 0.53 8.75
N THR A 23 11.65 0.39 8.94
CA THR A 23 12.64 1.41 8.56
C THR A 23 12.64 1.65 7.06
N ILE A 24 12.58 0.57 6.29
CA ILE A 24 12.50 0.60 4.84
C ILE A 24 11.20 1.30 4.40
N ARG A 25 10.06 0.93 4.99
CA ARG A 25 8.75 1.49 4.63
C ARG A 25 8.62 2.97 5.00
N ALA A 26 9.10 3.36 6.19
CA ALA A 26 9.20 4.76 6.58
C ALA A 26 10.05 5.56 5.59
N SER A 27 11.16 4.99 5.11
CA SER A 27 11.99 5.63 4.08
C SER A 27 11.25 5.79 2.73
N ALA A 28 10.38 4.84 2.36
CA ALA A 28 9.56 4.95 1.16
C ALA A 28 8.52 6.07 1.30
N LEU A 29 7.85 6.18 2.45
CA LEU A 29 6.90 7.27 2.76
C LEU A 29 7.59 8.65 2.76
N ASP A 30 8.81 8.75 3.30
CA ASP A 30 9.64 9.95 3.19
C ASP A 30 9.93 10.29 1.73
N GLY A 31 10.33 9.29 0.93
CA GLY A 31 10.54 9.47 -0.51
C GLY A 31 9.28 9.93 -1.25
N TRP A 32 8.11 9.40 -0.91
CA TRP A 32 6.82 9.83 -1.48
C TRP A 32 6.45 11.26 -1.06
N ALA A 33 6.81 11.66 0.16
CA ALA A 33 6.63 13.00 0.69
C ALA A 33 7.69 14.00 0.20
N GLY A 34 8.72 13.55 -0.51
CA GLY A 34 9.85 14.40 -0.91
C GLY A 34 10.76 14.79 0.26
N ILE A 35 10.65 14.09 1.39
CA ILE A 35 11.51 14.26 2.56
C ILE A 35 12.78 13.43 2.32
N ASN A 36 13.95 14.05 2.31
CA ASN A 36 15.26 13.38 2.16
C ASN A 36 15.39 12.50 0.89
N SER A 37 15.10 13.06 -0.28
CA SER A 37 15.02 12.34 -1.58
C SER A 37 16.37 11.95 -2.23
N ASP A 38 17.50 12.11 -1.54
CA ASP A 38 18.85 11.82 -2.06
C ASP A 38 19.17 10.32 -2.25
N ARG A 39 18.23 9.42 -1.93
CA ARG A 39 18.43 7.97 -2.11
C ARG A 39 18.16 7.53 -3.56
N THR A 40 19.24 7.16 -4.24
CA THR A 40 19.27 6.66 -5.63
C THR A 40 18.83 5.22 -5.81
N ASP A 41 18.66 4.44 -4.73
CA ASP A 41 18.36 3.01 -4.85
C ASP A 41 16.84 2.72 -4.85
N ARG A 42 16.29 2.65 -6.06
CA ARG A 42 14.86 2.63 -6.37
C ARG A 42 14.37 1.23 -6.76
N ASN A 43 14.56 0.22 -5.92
CA ASN A 43 13.97 -1.11 -6.14
C ASN A 43 12.44 -1.11 -5.98
N GLY A 44 11.70 -1.34 -7.06
CA GLY A 44 10.23 -1.30 -7.09
C GLY A 44 9.52 -2.27 -6.13
N PHE A 45 10.19 -3.33 -5.68
CA PHE A 45 9.69 -4.27 -4.67
C PHE A 45 9.61 -3.65 -3.26
N VAL A 46 10.41 -2.62 -3.00
CA VAL A 46 10.46 -1.87 -1.74
C VAL A 46 9.64 -0.58 -1.81
N HIS A 47 9.45 -0.04 -3.03
CA HIS A 47 8.80 1.26 -3.28
C HIS A 47 7.36 1.19 -3.77
N GLY A 48 6.80 -0.02 -3.92
CA GLY A 48 5.41 -0.22 -4.32
C GLY A 48 4.39 0.15 -3.24
N GLY A 49 3.11 0.00 -3.57
CA GLY A 49 2.01 0.11 -2.63
C GLY A 49 2.02 -1.03 -1.61
N ASP A 50 1.91 -0.67 -0.34
CA ASP A 50 1.65 -1.55 0.80
C ASP A 50 0.75 -0.78 1.77
N ILE A 51 -0.55 -0.75 1.46
CA ILE A 51 -1.52 0.09 2.18
C ILE A 51 -1.63 -0.30 3.66
N LEU A 52 -1.56 -1.60 3.98
CA LEU A 52 -1.65 -2.08 5.36
C LEU A 52 -0.37 -1.76 6.14
N GLY A 53 0.80 -1.96 5.51
CA GLY A 53 2.07 -1.53 6.09
C GLY A 53 2.13 -0.03 6.30
N ASP A 54 1.68 0.77 5.33
CA ASP A 54 1.60 2.23 5.46
C ASP A 54 0.66 2.66 6.58
N ILE A 55 -0.49 2.01 6.72
CA ILE A 55 -1.41 2.29 7.82
C ILE A 55 -0.72 2.05 9.16
N SER A 56 -0.05 0.92 9.31
CA SER A 56 0.68 0.56 10.53
C SER A 56 1.77 1.60 10.86
N ILE A 57 2.61 1.93 9.87
CA ILE A 57 3.74 2.85 10.03
C ILE A 57 3.27 4.27 10.33
N ILE A 58 2.26 4.77 9.62
CA ILE A 58 1.70 6.10 9.86
C ILE A 58 1.05 6.15 11.24
N SER A 59 0.34 5.09 11.66
CA SER A 59 -0.27 5.03 13.00
C SER A 59 0.78 5.08 14.10
N LEU A 60 1.89 4.35 13.94
CA LEU A 60 3.02 4.40 14.87
C LEU A 60 3.66 5.80 14.88
N MET A 61 3.88 6.38 13.70
CA MET A 61 4.48 7.71 13.55
C MET A 61 3.63 8.79 14.24
N ASP A 62 2.30 8.68 14.16
CA ASP A 62 1.37 9.62 14.79
C ASP A 62 1.52 9.71 16.32
N THR A 63 2.18 8.71 16.95
CA THR A 63 2.49 8.71 18.39
C THR A 63 3.84 9.33 18.74
N VAL A 64 4.75 9.46 17.78
CA VAL A 64 6.14 9.91 18.02
C VAL A 64 6.47 11.23 17.33
N ASP A 65 5.89 11.49 16.16
CA ASP A 65 6.06 12.70 15.35
C ASP A 65 4.78 12.94 14.51
N THR A 66 3.86 13.70 15.11
CA THR A 66 2.54 13.99 14.54
C THR A 66 2.63 14.85 13.27
N GLU A 67 3.62 15.73 13.17
CA GLU A 67 3.82 16.57 11.99
C GLU A 67 4.21 15.71 10.79
N LYS A 68 5.18 14.81 10.98
CA LYS A 68 5.58 13.86 9.94
C LYS A 68 4.44 12.91 9.56
N ALA A 69 3.69 12.41 10.54
CA ALA A 69 2.51 11.58 10.28
C ALA A 69 1.45 12.33 9.47
N LEU A 70 1.21 13.62 9.72
CA LEU A 70 0.28 14.44 8.93
C LEU A 70 0.72 14.58 7.47
N ILE A 71 2.01 14.79 7.22
CA ILE A 71 2.56 14.81 5.85
C ILE A 71 2.33 13.46 5.17
N TRP A 72 2.64 12.36 5.87
CA TRP A 72 2.44 11.01 5.35
C TRP A 72 0.97 10.69 5.06
N LYS A 73 0.03 11.10 5.91
CA LYS A 73 -1.42 10.98 5.67
C LYS A 73 -1.84 11.73 4.39
N GLY A 74 -1.21 12.86 4.10
CA GLY A 74 -1.42 13.63 2.87
C GLY A 74 -0.99 12.87 1.62
N VAL A 75 0.22 12.30 1.60
CA VAL A 75 0.69 11.50 0.45
C VAL A 75 -0.02 10.16 0.33
N PHE A 76 -0.42 9.55 1.45
CA PHE A 76 -1.25 8.35 1.47
C PHE A 76 -2.52 8.54 0.65
N ARG A 77 -3.25 9.66 0.87
CA ARG A 77 -4.46 9.97 0.10
C ARG A 77 -4.18 10.10 -1.40
N ARG A 78 -3.06 10.73 -1.76
CA ARG A 78 -2.68 10.91 -3.17
C ARG A 78 -2.36 9.58 -3.84
N ASN A 79 -1.66 8.70 -3.14
CA ASN A 79 -1.16 7.45 -3.72
C ASN A 79 -2.20 6.32 -3.69
N TYR A 80 -3.08 6.25 -2.68
CA TYR A 80 -4.09 5.20 -2.57
C TYR A 80 -5.50 5.64 -2.99
N TYR A 81 -5.71 6.91 -3.33
CA TYR A 81 -7.03 7.48 -3.66
C TYR A 81 -8.06 7.42 -2.51
N VAL A 82 -7.63 7.09 -1.29
CA VAL A 82 -8.48 7.00 -0.10
C VAL A 82 -7.79 7.68 1.08
N SER A 83 -8.56 8.35 1.94
CA SER A 83 -7.98 9.02 3.10
C SER A 83 -7.54 8.00 4.16
N PHE A 84 -6.43 8.27 4.85
CA PHE A 84 -5.95 7.45 5.95
C PHE A 84 -7.05 7.22 7.02
N THR A 85 -7.80 8.26 7.36
CA THR A 85 -8.90 8.17 8.32
C THR A 85 -10.01 7.24 7.86
N THR A 86 -10.37 7.26 6.56
CA THR A 86 -11.38 6.34 5.99
C THR A 86 -10.96 4.88 6.14
N CYS A 87 -9.66 4.61 5.99
CA CYS A 87 -9.06 3.29 6.10
C CYS A 87 -9.01 2.76 7.53
N THR A 88 -8.72 3.63 8.50
CA THR A 88 -8.53 3.25 9.91
C THR A 88 -9.81 3.30 10.73
N THR A 89 -10.78 4.14 10.35
CA THR A 89 -12.08 4.20 11.02
C THR A 89 -12.80 2.85 10.89
N SER A 90 -13.22 2.31 12.03
CA SER A 90 -13.92 1.02 12.13
C SER A 90 -13.13 -0.19 11.61
N ASN A 91 -11.80 -0.11 11.52
CA ASN A 91 -10.93 -1.18 10.99
C ASN A 91 -11.38 -1.71 9.61
N ARG A 92 -11.94 -0.83 8.76
CA ARG A 92 -12.54 -1.22 7.48
C ARG A 92 -11.57 -2.01 6.60
N LEU A 93 -10.31 -1.60 6.50
CA LEU A 93 -9.32 -2.31 5.70
C LEU A 93 -8.78 -3.58 6.35
N GLY A 94 -8.70 -3.65 7.68
CA GLY A 94 -8.28 -4.88 8.37
C GLY A 94 -9.29 -6.02 8.26
N GLN A 95 -10.52 -5.71 7.85
CA GLN A 95 -11.59 -6.67 7.55
C GLN A 95 -11.97 -6.69 6.07
N ALA A 96 -11.19 -6.04 5.21
CA ALA A 96 -11.46 -6.01 3.79
C ALA A 96 -11.06 -7.33 3.13
N ASP A 97 -11.76 -7.68 2.06
CA ASP A 97 -11.33 -8.72 1.14
C ASP A 97 -9.90 -8.43 0.65
N GLU A 98 -9.03 -9.45 0.63
CA GLU A 98 -7.63 -9.32 0.21
C GLU A 98 -7.50 -8.72 -1.20
N ARG A 99 -8.47 -8.98 -2.08
CA ARG A 99 -8.53 -8.41 -3.43
C ARG A 99 -8.71 -6.90 -3.41
N LEU A 100 -9.42 -6.36 -2.42
CA LEU A 100 -9.62 -4.92 -2.28
C LEU A 100 -8.31 -4.26 -1.82
N VAL A 101 -7.60 -4.90 -0.88
CA VAL A 101 -6.25 -4.49 -0.45
C VAL A 101 -5.28 -4.50 -1.63
N GLU A 102 -5.31 -5.56 -2.45
CA GLU A 102 -4.48 -5.67 -3.65
C GLU A 102 -4.77 -4.53 -4.63
N ILE A 103 -6.03 -4.16 -4.85
CA ILE A 103 -6.41 -3.07 -5.77
C ILE A 103 -5.91 -1.71 -5.28
N PHE A 104 -5.92 -1.45 -3.97
CA PHE A 104 -5.26 -0.26 -3.41
C PHE A 104 -3.77 -0.25 -3.71
N ASN A 105 -3.09 -1.37 -3.53
CA ASN A 105 -1.65 -1.49 -3.79
C ASN A 105 -1.32 -1.34 -5.28
N ILE A 106 -2.11 -1.94 -6.16
CA ILE A 106 -1.98 -1.80 -7.62
C ILE A 106 -2.16 -0.34 -8.03
N TYR A 107 -3.17 0.36 -7.51
CA TYR A 107 -3.36 1.78 -7.82
C TYR A 107 -2.17 2.62 -7.36
N ALA A 108 -1.68 2.43 -6.13
CA ALA A 108 -0.51 3.14 -5.64
C ALA A 108 0.74 2.87 -6.48
N ASN A 109 0.94 1.63 -6.95
CA ASN A 109 2.02 1.29 -7.86
C ASN A 109 2.02 2.15 -9.13
N THR A 110 0.84 2.46 -9.68
CA THR A 110 0.73 3.35 -10.85
C THR A 110 1.22 4.78 -10.59
N GLN A 111 1.21 5.24 -9.33
CA GLN A 111 1.64 6.58 -8.94
C GLN A 111 3.17 6.63 -8.68
N VAL A 112 3.72 5.56 -8.13
CA VAL A 112 5.05 5.59 -7.50
C VAL A 112 6.13 4.82 -8.28
N LEU A 113 5.77 3.80 -9.06
CA LEU A 113 6.74 2.98 -9.78
C LEU A 113 7.21 3.66 -11.08
N HIS A 114 8.53 3.88 -11.19
CA HIS A 114 9.14 4.52 -12.37
C HIS A 114 8.85 3.81 -13.69
N ARG A 115 8.74 2.48 -13.70
CA ARG A 115 8.41 1.71 -14.90
C ARG A 115 7.04 2.10 -15.50
N LEU A 116 6.12 2.55 -14.66
CA LEU A 116 4.77 2.98 -15.04
C LEU A 116 4.71 4.48 -15.37
N LYS A 117 5.81 5.22 -15.20
CA LYS A 117 5.91 6.64 -15.61
C LYS A 117 6.39 6.82 -17.05
N ARG A 118 6.69 5.71 -17.75
CA ARG A 118 7.15 5.72 -19.13
C ARG A 118 5.99 6.01 -20.09
N PRO A 119 6.18 6.81 -21.16
CA PRO A 119 5.11 7.13 -22.11
C PRO A 119 4.42 5.89 -22.71
N GLU A 120 5.18 4.82 -22.95
CA GLU A 120 4.68 3.57 -23.52
C GLU A 120 3.72 2.82 -22.58
N ALA A 121 3.77 3.13 -21.29
CA ALA A 121 2.89 2.54 -20.27
C ALA A 121 1.64 3.40 -20.01
N ALA A 122 1.50 4.59 -20.62
CA ALA A 122 0.47 5.57 -20.26
C ALA A 122 -0.97 5.03 -20.44
N ASP A 123 -1.23 4.34 -21.55
CA ASP A 123 -2.54 3.74 -21.83
C ASP A 123 -2.85 2.61 -20.84
N THR A 124 -1.87 1.75 -20.58
CA THR A 124 -1.98 0.66 -19.60
C THR A 124 -2.26 1.21 -18.20
N VAL A 125 -1.51 2.24 -17.79
CA VAL A 125 -1.69 2.91 -16.50
C VAL A 125 -3.08 3.51 -16.37
N THR A 126 -3.54 4.24 -17.40
CA THR A 126 -4.88 4.85 -17.42
C THR A 126 -5.96 3.77 -17.28
N LYS A 127 -5.79 2.64 -17.96
CA LYS A 127 -6.73 1.52 -17.90
C LYS A 127 -6.72 0.83 -16.52
N VAL A 128 -5.54 0.57 -15.95
CA VAL A 128 -5.40 0.03 -14.59
C VAL A 128 -6.05 0.96 -13.57
N GLN A 129 -5.75 2.26 -13.63
CA GLN A 129 -6.33 3.27 -12.74
C GLN A 129 -7.86 3.31 -12.87
N SER A 130 -8.39 3.31 -14.10
CA SER A 130 -9.84 3.29 -14.33
C SER A 130 -10.52 2.05 -13.71
N CYS A 131 -9.90 0.86 -13.84
CA CYS A 131 -10.40 -0.35 -13.21
C CYS A 131 -10.38 -0.27 -11.68
N CYS A 132 -9.30 0.26 -11.10
CA CYS A 132 -9.18 0.43 -9.64
C CYS A 132 -10.22 1.43 -9.11
N LEU A 133 -10.38 2.59 -9.76
CA LEU A 133 -11.34 3.62 -9.35
C LEU A 133 -12.77 3.10 -9.33
N LYS A 134 -13.18 2.33 -10.34
CA LYS A 134 -14.51 1.70 -10.38
C LYS A 134 -14.75 0.77 -9.18
N ILE A 135 -13.72 0.05 -8.74
CA ILE A 135 -13.80 -0.84 -7.57
C ILE A 135 -13.87 0.01 -6.29
N PHE A 136 -13.06 1.07 -6.17
CA PHE A 136 -13.08 1.96 -5.00
C PHE A 136 -14.44 2.65 -4.81
N GLU A 137 -14.99 3.25 -5.87
CA GLU A 137 -16.29 3.91 -5.82
C GLU A 137 -17.40 2.96 -5.38
N ALA A 138 -17.36 1.73 -5.90
CA ALA A 138 -18.31 0.70 -5.50
C ALA A 138 -18.07 0.18 -4.08
N SER A 139 -16.82 0.08 -3.59
CA SER A 139 -16.53 -0.40 -2.24
C SER A 139 -16.97 0.62 -1.18
N LEU A 140 -16.99 1.91 -1.52
CA LEU A 140 -17.54 2.95 -0.65
C LEU A 140 -19.05 2.77 -0.41
N THR A 141 -19.77 2.19 -1.38
CA THR A 141 -21.23 1.99 -1.32
C THR A 141 -21.60 0.61 -0.78
N ASN A 142 -20.94 -0.43 -1.28
CA ASN A 142 -21.27 -1.83 -1.00
C ASN A 142 -20.45 -2.44 0.14
N GLY A 143 -19.48 -1.71 0.69
CA GLY A 143 -18.59 -2.20 1.73
C GLY A 143 -17.52 -3.17 1.21
N ASN A 144 -17.04 -4.02 2.09
CA ASN A 144 -15.89 -4.89 1.87
C ASN A 144 -16.19 -6.12 1.00
N ASP A 145 -17.47 -6.50 0.86
CA ASP A 145 -17.93 -7.70 0.15
C ASP A 145 -18.20 -7.44 -1.34
N ILE A 146 -17.63 -6.36 -1.90
CA ILE A 146 -17.84 -5.92 -3.28
C ILE A 146 -17.65 -7.04 -4.32
N PHE A 147 -16.75 -7.98 -4.06
CA PHE A 147 -16.44 -9.06 -4.99
C PHE A 147 -17.40 -10.25 -4.92
N GLU A 148 -18.41 -10.23 -4.05
CA GLU A 148 -19.57 -11.12 -4.18
C GLU A 148 -20.39 -10.79 -5.43
N ASN A 149 -20.34 -9.54 -5.88
CA ASN A 149 -20.94 -9.14 -7.15
C ASN A 149 -19.97 -9.45 -8.33
N PRO A 150 -20.34 -10.37 -9.25
CA PRO A 150 -19.46 -10.80 -10.34
C PRO A 150 -19.12 -9.67 -11.32
N PHE A 151 -19.90 -8.59 -11.33
CA PHE A 151 -19.62 -7.39 -12.14
C PHE A 151 -18.23 -6.81 -11.86
N PHE A 152 -17.74 -6.88 -10.62
CA PHE A 152 -16.44 -6.32 -10.23
C PHE A 152 -15.25 -7.27 -10.44
N LEU A 153 -15.51 -8.56 -10.74
CA LEU A 153 -14.44 -9.51 -11.05
C LEU A 153 -13.75 -9.21 -12.38
N GLY A 154 -14.48 -8.68 -13.37
CA GLY A 154 -13.91 -8.30 -14.67
C GLY A 154 -12.89 -7.16 -14.54
N PRO A 155 -13.27 -6.01 -13.95
CA PRO A 155 -12.36 -4.91 -13.64
C PRO A 155 -11.16 -5.35 -12.79
N TYR A 156 -11.38 -6.18 -11.76
CA TYR A 156 -10.29 -6.71 -10.92
C TYR A 156 -9.28 -7.51 -11.72
N LYS A 157 -9.74 -8.53 -12.47
CA LYS A 157 -8.86 -9.36 -13.31
C LYS A 157 -8.09 -8.53 -14.33
N THR A 158 -8.72 -7.50 -14.89
CA THR A 158 -8.07 -6.59 -15.85
C THR A 158 -6.95 -5.79 -15.18
N ALA A 159 -7.20 -5.22 -14.00
CA ALA A 159 -6.20 -4.46 -13.26
C ALA A 159 -5.00 -5.34 -12.87
N VAL A 160 -5.25 -6.54 -12.34
CA VAL A 160 -4.21 -7.51 -11.97
C VAL A 160 -3.38 -7.92 -13.18
N ALA A 161 -4.03 -8.36 -14.27
CA ALA A 161 -3.34 -8.84 -15.46
C ALA A 161 -2.42 -7.76 -16.07
N LEU A 162 -2.89 -6.52 -16.17
CA LEU A 162 -2.13 -5.41 -16.74
C LEU A 162 -1.04 -4.87 -15.81
N HIS A 163 -1.18 -5.03 -14.49
CA HIS A 163 -0.17 -4.59 -13.53
C HIS A 163 1.05 -5.53 -13.50
N TYR A 164 0.83 -6.83 -13.75
CA TYR A 164 1.87 -7.86 -13.68
C TYR A 164 2.39 -8.35 -15.05
N SER A 165 1.86 -7.81 -16.16
CA SER A 165 2.40 -8.00 -17.52
C SER A 165 3.68 -7.22 -17.74
#